data_AF-A0A933WFB1-F1
#
_entry.id   AF-A0A933WFB1-F1
#
_cell.length_a   1.000
_cell.length_b   1.000
_cell.length_c   1.000
_cell.angle_alpha   90.00
_cell.angle_beta   90.00
_cell.angle_gamma   90.00
#
_symmetry.space_group_name_H-M   'P 1'
#
loop_
_entity.id
_entity.type
_entity.pdbx_description
1 polymer ?
#
loop_
_entity_poly.entity_id
_entity_poly.type
_entity_poly.pdbx_seq_one_letter_code
_entity_poly.pdbx_strand_id
1 'polypeptide(L)'
;MTNLMLFSLFGGMAILLYGMRLAGEGLQRAAGARLRTIVSSLTKNRFLGLGVGIIVTVFLQSSTATIIMLVGFVGSGLMTLPQSIGVILGADIGTTITVQLLAFRIYDYAILFVGIGITMMLLAKSRFLKNIGEGILGFSFIFLSIKIMSDSLMPLKSSELFKSVLVALLANPLLGLIISAIFTTIVHSSAAIIGLALALALQGLINIEAAIPLIFGANIGTCATAIISSIGSNIEAKRVAAAHTLFKVLGVIIFFPFIKPFADFVISMTDDVPRQIANAHTLFNGAIAVFFLPFTSVMTDVITKIVPERPGEEKKFAPKYLDKRVLSSPVLAFGQAKREALRMADIAHEMLRDSIIVFKKDDPDMIDSIENRDDYVDLLDREIKL
;
A
#
# COMPACT_ATOMS: atom_id res chain seq x y z
N MET A 1 -13.63 -11.09 -32.82
CA MET A 1 -12.28 -10.75 -32.32
C MET A 1 -12.30 -9.96 -31.03
N THR A 2 -13.13 -8.92 -30.90
CA THR A 2 -13.15 -8.01 -29.73
C THR A 2 -13.51 -8.69 -28.41
N ASN A 3 -14.50 -9.60 -28.39
CA ASN A 3 -14.93 -10.26 -27.14
C ASN A 3 -13.85 -11.17 -26.56
N LEU A 4 -13.16 -11.95 -27.41
CA LEU A 4 -12.07 -12.83 -26.97
C LEU A 4 -10.89 -12.02 -26.40
N MET A 5 -10.56 -10.89 -27.04
CA MET A 5 -9.54 -9.97 -26.52
C MET A 5 -9.93 -9.42 -25.14
N LEU A 6 -11.17 -8.95 -24.97
CA LEU A 6 -11.65 -8.44 -23.68
C LEU A 6 -11.64 -9.52 -22.59
N PHE A 7 -12.08 -10.74 -22.92
CA PHE A 7 -12.06 -11.86 -21.98
C PHE A 7 -10.63 -12.27 -21.60
N SER A 8 -9.71 -12.31 -22.56
CA SER A 8 -8.30 -12.62 -22.27
C SER A 8 -7.60 -11.52 -21.48
N LEU A 9 -7.93 -10.25 -21.72
CA LEU A 9 -7.41 -9.15 -20.91
C LEU A 9 -7.94 -9.20 -19.48
N PHE A 10 -9.25 -9.42 -19.32
CA PHE A 10 -9.86 -9.56 -18.00
C PHE A 10 -9.33 -10.78 -17.25
N GLY A 11 -9.29 -11.94 -17.91
CA GLY A 11 -8.76 -13.18 -17.35
C GLY A 11 -7.27 -13.08 -17.02
N GLY A 12 -6.49 -12.47 -17.91
CA GLY A 12 -5.08 -12.15 -17.67
C GLY A 12 -4.92 -11.26 -16.42
N MET A 13 -5.66 -10.17 -16.32
CA MET A 13 -5.65 -9.31 -15.13
C MET A 13 -6.06 -10.06 -13.86
N ALA A 14 -7.07 -10.93 -13.92
CA ALA A 14 -7.48 -11.73 -12.77
C ALA A 14 -6.38 -12.71 -12.34
N ILE A 15 -5.73 -13.39 -13.28
CA ILE A 15 -4.58 -14.26 -13.00
C ILE A 15 -3.39 -13.46 -12.45
N LEU A 16 -3.16 -12.25 -12.95
CA LEU A 16 -2.11 -11.35 -12.45
C LEU A 16 -2.32 -11.03 -10.97
N LEU A 17 -3.52 -10.57 -10.62
CA LEU A 17 -3.89 -10.22 -9.24
C LEU A 17 -3.85 -11.44 -8.32
N TYR A 18 -4.37 -12.58 -8.78
CA TYR A 18 -4.32 -13.82 -8.02
C TYR A 18 -2.87 -14.31 -7.82
N GLY A 19 -2.04 -14.21 -8.85
CA GLY A 19 -0.62 -14.53 -8.77
C GLY A 19 0.13 -13.65 -7.79
N MET A 20 -0.12 -12.34 -7.78
CA MET A 20 0.44 -11.39 -6.78
C MET A 20 0.04 -11.79 -5.35
N ARG A 21 -1.23 -12.13 -5.15
CA ARG A 21 -1.71 -12.60 -3.84
C ARG A 21 -1.03 -13.89 -3.42
N LEU A 22 -0.98 -14.89 -4.31
CA LEU A 22 -0.38 -16.19 -4.02
C LEU A 22 1.14 -16.06 -3.73
N ALA A 23 1.83 -15.22 -4.49
CA ALA A 23 3.24 -14.92 -4.29
C ALA A 23 3.48 -14.29 -2.91
N GLY A 24 2.68 -13.28 -2.56
CA GLY A 24 2.75 -12.61 -1.25
C GLY A 24 2.44 -13.55 -0.08
N GLU A 25 1.35 -14.32 -0.17
CA GLU A 25 0.98 -15.29 0.89
C GLU A 25 2.04 -16.38 1.05
N GLY A 26 2.57 -16.94 -0.03
CA GLY A 26 3.64 -17.94 -0.02
C GLY A 26 4.92 -17.41 0.61
N LEU A 27 5.41 -16.22 0.18
CA LEU A 27 6.59 -15.58 0.76
C LEU A 27 6.38 -15.22 2.24
N GLN A 28 5.22 -14.68 2.59
CA GLN A 28 4.88 -14.32 3.97
C GLN A 28 4.89 -15.55 4.89
N ARG A 29 4.28 -16.67 4.47
CA ARG A 29 4.28 -17.93 5.23
C ARG A 29 5.67 -18.55 5.30
N ALA A 30 6.48 -18.42 4.25
CA ALA A 30 7.87 -18.89 4.25
C ALA A 30 8.75 -18.07 5.21
N ALA A 31 8.56 -16.75 5.29
CA ALA A 31 9.27 -15.87 6.21
C ALA A 31 8.89 -16.11 7.69
N GLY A 32 7.63 -16.52 7.95
CA GLY A 32 7.17 -16.97 9.26
C GLY A 32 7.33 -15.92 10.37
N ALA A 33 7.87 -16.34 11.54
CA ALA A 33 8.05 -15.48 12.70
C ALA A 33 9.04 -14.31 12.46
N ARG A 34 9.96 -14.43 11.50
CA ARG A 34 10.96 -13.37 11.20
C ARG A 34 10.30 -12.09 10.71
N LEU A 35 9.20 -12.21 9.95
CA LEU A 35 8.44 -11.04 9.51
C LEU A 35 7.83 -10.30 10.71
N ARG A 36 7.38 -11.03 11.75
CA ARG A 36 6.88 -10.40 12.99
C ARG A 36 7.98 -9.65 13.73
N THR A 37 9.20 -10.17 13.75
CA THR A 37 10.37 -9.50 14.35
C THR A 37 10.78 -8.24 13.59
N ILE A 38 10.73 -8.28 12.25
CA ILE A 38 11.02 -7.12 11.39
C ILE A 38 9.95 -6.05 11.60
N VAL A 39 8.68 -6.45 11.64
CA VAL A 39 7.54 -5.55 11.94
C VAL A 39 7.56 -5.08 13.39
N SER A 40 8.14 -5.82 14.35
CA SER A 40 8.29 -5.34 15.73
C SER A 40 9.49 -4.42 15.93
N SER A 41 10.40 -4.33 14.95
CA SER A 41 11.57 -3.45 15.02
C SER A 41 11.24 -1.97 14.80
N LEU A 42 9.95 -1.60 14.74
CA LEU A 42 9.44 -0.23 14.49
C LEU A 42 10.25 0.81 15.26
N THR A 43 11.06 1.52 14.49
CA THR A 43 12.33 2.06 14.94
C THR A 43 12.20 3.57 15.05
N LYS A 44 12.99 4.19 15.93
CA LYS A 44 13.07 5.66 16.03
C LYS A 44 13.84 6.29 14.86
N ASN A 45 14.61 5.51 14.10
CA ASN A 45 15.42 5.97 12.98
C ASN A 45 14.65 5.87 11.65
N ARG A 46 14.51 7.00 10.96
CA ARG A 46 13.83 7.14 9.67
C ARG A 46 14.41 6.26 8.55
N PHE A 47 15.73 6.08 8.50
CA PHE A 47 16.40 5.25 7.49
C PHE A 47 16.14 3.75 7.70
N LEU A 48 16.10 3.34 8.97
CA LEU A 48 15.71 1.98 9.29
C LEU A 48 14.22 1.77 9.02
N GLY A 49 13.38 2.79 9.23
CA GLY A 49 11.98 2.80 8.77
C GLY A 49 11.83 2.57 7.26
N LEU A 50 12.64 3.25 6.44
CA LEU A 50 12.71 3.01 4.98
C LEU A 50 13.03 1.55 4.67
N GLY A 51 14.08 0.99 5.30
CA GLY A 51 14.46 -0.41 5.11
C GLY A 51 13.35 -1.38 5.50
N VAL A 52 12.69 -1.15 6.65
CA VAL A 52 11.54 -1.96 7.09
C VAL A 52 10.41 -1.89 6.07
N GLY A 53 10.08 -0.71 5.54
CA GLY A 53 9.03 -0.55 4.53
C GLY A 53 9.31 -1.34 3.24
N ILE A 54 10.56 -1.28 2.77
CA ILE A 54 11.01 -2.05 1.60
C ILE A 54 10.82 -3.54 1.86
N ILE A 55 11.37 -4.04 2.97
CA ILE A 55 11.35 -5.46 3.31
C ILE A 55 9.92 -5.96 3.47
N VAL A 56 9.10 -5.27 4.25
CA VAL A 56 7.70 -5.65 4.49
C VAL A 56 6.93 -5.69 3.18
N THR A 57 7.10 -4.69 2.31
CA THR A 57 6.38 -4.66 1.03
C THR A 57 6.86 -5.73 0.07
N VAL A 58 8.16 -6.06 0.02
CA VAL A 58 8.67 -7.17 -0.78
C VAL A 58 8.08 -8.50 -0.33
N PHE A 59 7.94 -8.73 0.98
CA PHE A 59 7.35 -9.98 1.48
C PHE A 59 5.83 -10.01 1.31
N LEU A 60 5.13 -8.91 1.55
CA LEU A 60 3.68 -8.83 1.38
C LEU A 60 3.25 -8.65 -0.09
N GLN A 61 4.18 -8.33 -0.99
CA GLN A 61 3.93 -8.01 -2.40
C GLN A 61 2.92 -6.87 -2.63
N SER A 62 2.66 -6.05 -1.59
CA SER A 62 1.64 -5.02 -1.61
C SER A 62 2.00 -3.85 -0.70
N SER A 63 2.33 -2.69 -1.29
CA SER A 63 2.46 -1.46 -0.52
C SER A 63 1.11 -1.06 0.08
N THR A 64 0.00 -1.23 -0.62
CA THR A 64 -1.36 -0.99 -0.09
C THR A 64 -1.60 -1.70 1.25
N ALA A 65 -1.26 -2.99 1.35
CA ALA A 65 -1.38 -3.73 2.61
C ALA A 65 -0.47 -3.15 3.71
N THR A 66 0.75 -2.75 3.35
CA THR A 66 1.70 -2.09 4.26
C THR A 66 1.16 -0.75 4.75
N ILE A 67 0.58 0.08 3.88
CA ILE A 67 0.00 1.37 4.26
C ILE A 67 -1.23 1.19 5.16
N ILE A 68 -2.12 0.24 4.85
CA ILE A 68 -3.28 -0.06 5.71
C ILE A 68 -2.81 -0.49 7.12
N MET A 69 -1.75 -1.30 7.19
CA MET A 69 -1.15 -1.68 8.48
C MET A 69 -0.58 -0.46 9.22
N LEU A 70 0.08 0.48 8.53
CA LEU A 70 0.58 1.72 9.13
C LEU A 70 -0.54 2.62 9.64
N VAL A 71 -1.64 2.74 8.90
CA VAL A 71 -2.86 3.46 9.33
C VAL A 71 -3.37 2.85 10.64
N GLY A 72 -3.41 1.52 10.75
CA GLY A 72 -3.79 0.82 11.98
C GLY A 72 -2.80 1.00 13.15
N PHE A 73 -1.48 0.94 12.89
CA PHE A 73 -0.46 1.10 13.94
C PHE A 73 -0.40 2.52 14.49
N VAL A 74 -0.49 3.53 13.63
CA VAL A 74 -0.49 4.93 14.05
C VAL A 74 -1.82 5.31 14.69
N GLY A 75 -2.94 4.82 14.15
CA GLY A 75 -4.24 4.99 14.78
C GLY A 75 -4.31 4.40 16.19
N SER A 76 -3.73 3.23 16.41
CA SER A 76 -3.69 2.59 17.74
C SER A 76 -2.66 3.19 18.70
N GLY A 77 -1.87 4.16 18.24
CA GLY A 77 -0.77 4.75 18.99
C GLY A 77 0.35 3.76 19.31
N LEU A 78 0.46 2.66 18.55
CA LEU A 78 1.59 1.73 18.58
C LEU A 78 2.79 2.28 17.81
N MET A 79 2.55 3.25 16.94
CA MET A 79 3.55 3.93 16.12
C MET A 79 3.22 5.42 16.03
N THR A 80 4.22 6.27 15.88
CA THR A 80 4.03 7.71 15.66
C THR A 80 4.04 8.05 14.16
N LEU A 81 3.38 9.14 13.78
CA LEU A 81 3.38 9.64 12.39
C LEU A 81 4.79 9.84 11.80
N PRO A 82 5.77 10.44 12.51
CA PRO A 82 7.13 10.58 11.99
C PRO A 82 7.80 9.24 11.67
N GLN A 83 7.56 8.22 12.51
CA GLN A 83 8.10 6.88 12.26
C GLN A 83 7.45 6.26 11.01
N SER A 84 6.14 6.47 10.81
CA SER A 84 5.43 5.84 9.69
C SER A 84 5.89 6.40 8.35
N ILE A 85 6.27 7.68 8.27
CA ILE A 85 6.73 8.31 7.02
C ILE A 85 7.88 7.52 6.39
N GLY A 86 8.89 7.11 7.17
CA GLY A 86 9.99 6.31 6.65
C GLY A 86 9.50 4.98 6.06
N VAL A 87 8.58 4.31 6.75
CA VAL A 87 8.02 3.03 6.29
C VAL A 87 7.12 3.20 5.05
N ILE A 88 6.36 4.29 4.94
CA ILE A 88 5.56 4.63 3.73
C ILE A 88 6.49 4.75 2.52
N LEU A 89 7.53 5.58 2.61
CA LEU A 89 8.50 5.79 1.53
C LEU A 89 9.24 4.48 1.18
N GLY A 90 9.54 3.67 2.18
CA GLY A 90 10.15 2.36 1.99
C GLY A 90 9.22 1.39 1.26
N ALA A 91 7.94 1.38 1.62
CA ALA A 91 6.94 0.55 0.97
C ALA A 91 6.77 0.89 -0.50
N ASP A 92 6.81 2.18 -0.83
CA ASP A 92 6.78 2.67 -2.20
C ASP A 92 7.96 2.19 -3.04
N ILE A 93 9.18 2.22 -2.49
CA ILE A 93 10.34 1.59 -3.13
C ILE A 93 10.16 0.07 -3.24
N GLY A 94 9.66 -0.59 -2.19
CA GLY A 94 9.47 -2.03 -2.16
C GLY A 94 8.59 -2.55 -3.30
N THR A 95 7.49 -1.85 -3.63
CA THR A 95 6.60 -2.22 -4.75
C THR A 95 7.31 -2.18 -6.11
N THR A 96 8.36 -1.37 -6.26
CA THR A 96 9.13 -1.28 -7.52
C THR A 96 9.92 -2.56 -7.80
N ILE A 97 10.29 -3.33 -6.77
CA ILE A 97 11.01 -4.60 -6.92
C ILE A 97 10.15 -5.62 -7.68
N THR A 98 8.85 -5.67 -7.38
CA THR A 98 7.92 -6.53 -8.14
C THR A 98 7.95 -6.15 -9.61
N VAL A 99 7.76 -4.86 -9.94
CA VAL A 99 7.79 -4.37 -11.34
C VAL A 99 9.14 -4.65 -12.02
N GLN A 100 10.26 -4.51 -11.31
CA GLN A 100 11.58 -4.87 -11.83
C GLN A 100 11.66 -6.34 -12.23
N LEU A 101 11.15 -7.25 -11.39
CA LEU A 101 11.06 -8.68 -11.70
C LEU A 101 10.20 -8.93 -12.95
N LEU A 102 9.09 -8.21 -13.11
CA LEU A 102 8.21 -8.33 -14.29
C LEU A 102 8.89 -7.93 -15.59
N ALA A 103 9.75 -6.92 -15.54
CA ALA A 103 10.41 -6.38 -16.71
C ALA A 103 11.54 -7.26 -17.27
N PHE A 104 12.01 -8.27 -16.54
CA PHE A 104 13.09 -9.17 -17.00
C PHE A 104 12.67 -10.21 -18.04
N ARG A 105 11.48 -10.09 -18.64
CA ARG A 105 10.95 -11.02 -19.67
C ARG A 105 11.02 -12.49 -19.28
N ILE A 106 10.88 -12.79 -17.99
CA ILE A 106 10.95 -14.16 -17.45
C ILE A 106 9.70 -14.99 -17.86
N TYR A 107 8.71 -14.35 -18.49
CA TYR A 107 7.46 -14.99 -18.90
C TYR A 107 7.62 -16.13 -19.91
N ASP A 108 8.72 -16.21 -20.66
CA ASP A 108 9.00 -17.37 -21.52
C ASP A 108 9.25 -18.65 -20.70
N TYR A 109 9.74 -18.50 -19.47
CA TYR A 109 9.95 -19.59 -18.52
C TYR A 109 8.78 -19.76 -17.54
N ALA A 110 7.70 -18.98 -17.67
CA ALA A 110 6.57 -19.02 -16.74
C ALA A 110 6.00 -20.43 -16.57
N ILE A 111 5.82 -21.17 -17.67
CA ILE A 111 5.27 -22.55 -17.64
C ILE A 111 6.19 -23.52 -16.89
N LEU A 112 7.51 -23.37 -17.06
CA LEU A 112 8.49 -24.16 -16.31
C LEU A 112 8.39 -23.89 -14.81
N PHE A 113 8.29 -22.61 -14.42
CA PHE A 113 8.13 -22.24 -13.01
C PHE A 113 6.77 -22.64 -12.44
N VAL A 114 5.69 -22.69 -13.24
CA VAL A 114 4.42 -23.29 -12.83
C VAL A 114 4.64 -24.76 -12.44
N GLY A 115 5.33 -25.52 -13.30
CA GLY A 115 5.67 -26.93 -13.02
C GLY A 115 6.45 -27.08 -11.73
N ILE A 116 7.54 -26.32 -11.57
CA ILE A 116 8.37 -26.33 -10.35
C ILE A 116 7.55 -25.98 -9.11
N GLY A 117 6.76 -24.90 -9.17
CA GLY A 117 5.94 -24.42 -8.07
C GLY A 117 4.93 -25.47 -7.60
N ILE A 118 4.18 -26.05 -8.54
CA ILE A 118 3.21 -27.12 -8.24
C ILE A 118 3.90 -28.36 -7.69
N THR A 119 5.00 -28.82 -8.32
CA THR A 119 5.75 -29.98 -7.84
C THR A 119 6.27 -29.77 -6.42
N MET A 120 6.82 -28.59 -6.10
CA MET A 120 7.26 -28.26 -4.75
C MET A 120 6.10 -28.24 -3.76
N MET A 121 4.95 -27.64 -4.11
CA MET A 121 3.77 -27.60 -3.24
C MET A 121 3.22 -28.99 -2.92
N LEU A 122 3.18 -29.88 -3.91
CA LEU A 122 2.59 -31.22 -3.78
C LEU A 122 3.56 -32.22 -3.14
N LEU A 123 4.83 -32.22 -3.54
CA LEU A 123 5.78 -33.28 -3.19
C LEU A 123 6.71 -32.92 -2.03
N ALA A 124 6.93 -31.64 -1.72
CA ALA A 124 7.86 -31.29 -0.65
C ALA A 124 7.31 -31.70 0.72
N LYS A 125 8.15 -32.28 1.57
CA LYS A 125 7.77 -32.64 2.95
C LYS A 125 7.80 -31.45 3.90
N SER A 126 8.72 -30.51 3.66
CA SER A 126 8.90 -29.32 4.51
C SER A 126 7.85 -28.25 4.21
N ARG A 127 7.18 -27.74 5.25
CA ARG A 127 6.21 -26.64 5.14
C ARG A 127 6.84 -25.37 4.56
N PHE A 128 8.11 -25.10 4.88
CA PHE A 128 8.86 -23.99 4.31
C PHE A 128 8.98 -24.13 2.79
N LEU A 129 9.37 -25.30 2.29
CA LEU A 129 9.52 -25.54 0.85
C LEU A 129 8.18 -25.51 0.12
N LYS A 130 7.09 -25.98 0.75
CA LYS A 130 5.73 -25.83 0.18
C LYS A 130 5.35 -24.35 0.01
N ASN A 131 5.63 -23.52 1.02
CA ASN A 131 5.35 -22.08 0.97
C ASN A 131 6.22 -21.37 -0.10
N ILE A 132 7.48 -21.79 -0.26
CA ILE A 132 8.32 -21.30 -1.36
C ILE A 132 7.76 -21.73 -2.72
N GLY A 133 7.28 -22.97 -2.84
CA GLY A 133 6.60 -23.46 -4.05
C GLY A 133 5.35 -22.64 -4.40
N GLU A 134 4.55 -22.27 -3.40
CA GLU A 134 3.40 -21.37 -3.54
C GLU A 134 3.83 -19.97 -4.01
N GLY A 135 4.92 -19.45 -3.45
CA GLY A 135 5.55 -18.21 -3.90
C GLY A 135 5.95 -18.24 -5.37
N ILE A 136 6.67 -19.29 -5.78
CA ILE A 136 7.10 -19.53 -7.17
C ILE A 136 5.89 -19.65 -8.10
N LEU A 137 4.86 -20.39 -7.71
CA LEU A 137 3.63 -20.54 -8.49
C LEU A 137 2.94 -19.18 -8.69
N GLY A 138 2.88 -18.36 -7.64
CA GLY A 138 2.34 -17.00 -7.72
C GLY A 138 3.08 -16.12 -8.73
N PHE A 139 4.41 -16.07 -8.66
CA PHE A 139 5.23 -15.35 -9.66
C PHE A 139 5.06 -15.91 -11.07
N SER A 140 4.90 -17.23 -11.20
CA SER A 140 4.66 -17.87 -12.49
C SER A 140 3.34 -17.43 -13.12
N PHE A 141 2.27 -17.34 -12.33
CA PHE A 141 0.99 -16.81 -12.78
C PHE A 141 1.06 -15.33 -13.16
N ILE A 142 1.82 -14.53 -12.40
CA ILE A 142 2.08 -13.14 -12.77
C ILE A 142 2.75 -13.08 -14.15
N PHE A 143 3.82 -13.83 -14.39
CA PHE A 143 4.50 -13.81 -15.68
C PHE A 143 3.61 -14.35 -16.82
N LEU A 144 2.90 -15.46 -16.59
CA LEU A 144 1.97 -16.03 -17.56
C LEU A 144 0.86 -15.05 -17.93
N SER A 145 0.33 -14.30 -16.96
CA SER A 145 -0.70 -13.31 -17.20
C SER A 145 -0.23 -12.17 -18.10
N ILE A 146 1.01 -11.70 -17.93
CA ILE A 146 1.61 -10.67 -18.80
C ILE A 146 1.68 -11.18 -20.23
N LYS A 147 2.07 -12.44 -20.43
CA LYS A 147 2.08 -13.06 -21.75
C LYS A 147 0.67 -13.13 -22.35
N ILE A 148 -0.33 -13.62 -21.60
CA ILE A 148 -1.72 -13.69 -22.06
C ILE A 148 -2.24 -12.31 -22.45
N MET A 149 -2.03 -11.28 -21.62
CA MET A 149 -2.44 -9.91 -21.91
C MET A 149 -1.72 -9.38 -23.15
N SER A 150 -0.39 -9.53 -23.20
CA SER A 150 0.46 -9.08 -24.32
C SER A 150 0.00 -9.69 -25.65
N ASP A 151 -0.18 -11.01 -25.72
CA ASP A 151 -0.62 -11.72 -26.93
C ASP A 151 -2.02 -11.27 -27.36
N SER A 152 -2.91 -11.02 -26.39
CA SER A 152 -4.26 -10.51 -26.65
C SER A 152 -4.29 -9.09 -27.19
N LEU A 153 -3.26 -8.29 -26.90
CA LEU A 153 -3.14 -6.90 -27.36
C LEU A 153 -2.53 -6.80 -28.77
N MET A 154 -1.96 -7.87 -29.34
CA MET A 154 -1.37 -7.87 -30.68
C MET A 154 -2.27 -7.26 -31.77
N PRO A 155 -3.58 -7.56 -31.84
CA PRO A 155 -4.46 -6.98 -32.87
C PRO A 155 -4.61 -5.46 -32.78
N LEU A 156 -4.28 -4.83 -31.65
CA LEU A 156 -4.38 -3.38 -31.51
C LEU A 156 -3.35 -2.63 -32.34
N LYS A 157 -2.26 -3.28 -32.78
CA LYS A 157 -1.24 -2.67 -33.66
C LYS A 157 -1.83 -2.14 -34.96
N SER A 158 -2.83 -2.84 -35.50
CA SER A 158 -3.51 -2.46 -36.74
C SER A 158 -4.80 -1.66 -36.51
N SER A 159 -5.16 -1.34 -35.26
CA SER A 159 -6.37 -0.59 -34.94
C SER A 159 -6.13 0.92 -35.04
N GLU A 160 -6.83 1.57 -35.97
CA GLU A 160 -6.80 3.03 -36.13
C GLU A 160 -7.35 3.76 -34.89
N LEU A 161 -8.36 3.19 -34.23
CA LEU A 161 -8.87 3.73 -32.97
C LEU A 161 -7.78 3.72 -31.89
N PHE A 162 -7.03 2.62 -31.77
CA PHE A 162 -5.98 2.52 -30.77
C PHE A 162 -4.84 3.51 -31.03
N LYS A 163 -4.40 3.64 -32.29
CA LYS A 163 -3.42 4.67 -32.69
C LYS A 163 -3.90 6.08 -32.35
N SER A 164 -5.17 6.38 -32.62
CA SER A 164 -5.76 7.69 -32.32
C SER A 164 -5.77 7.97 -30.81
N VAL A 165 -6.12 6.97 -29.99
CA VAL A 165 -6.05 7.06 -28.54
C VAL A 165 -4.61 7.29 -28.07
N LEU A 166 -3.63 6.58 -28.64
CA LEU A 166 -2.23 6.74 -28.27
C LEU A 166 -1.70 8.13 -28.60
N VAL A 167 -2.04 8.67 -29.78
CA VAL A 167 -1.72 10.04 -30.15
C VAL A 167 -2.34 11.04 -29.18
N ALA A 168 -3.59 10.85 -28.78
CA ALA A 168 -4.24 11.70 -27.79
C ALA A 168 -3.56 11.62 -26.40
N LEU A 169 -3.11 10.44 -25.98
CA LEU A 169 -2.39 10.24 -24.72
C LEU A 169 -1.01 10.92 -24.74
N LEU A 170 -0.28 10.85 -25.85
CA LEU A 170 1.00 11.54 -26.02
C LEU A 170 0.82 13.07 -26.09
N ALA A 171 -0.22 13.54 -26.79
CA ALA A 171 -0.55 14.96 -26.87
C ALA A 171 -1.04 15.53 -25.54
N ASN A 172 -1.68 14.72 -24.69
CA ASN A 172 -2.17 15.12 -23.39
C ASN A 172 -1.78 14.11 -22.29
N PRO A 173 -0.55 14.20 -21.76
CA PRO A 173 -0.05 13.30 -20.71
C PRO A 173 -0.92 13.29 -19.44
N LEU A 174 -1.60 14.40 -19.13
CA LEU A 174 -2.48 14.50 -17.97
C LEU A 174 -3.67 13.53 -18.09
N LEU A 175 -4.18 13.32 -19.30
CA LEU A 175 -5.25 12.35 -19.55
C LEU A 175 -4.81 10.93 -19.20
N GLY A 176 -3.60 10.53 -19.61
CA GLY A 176 -3.04 9.22 -19.28
C GLY A 176 -2.87 9.02 -17.78
N LEU A 177 -2.41 10.07 -17.08
CA LEU A 177 -2.30 10.06 -15.63
C LEU A 177 -3.65 9.86 -14.95
N ILE A 178 -4.67 10.64 -15.33
CA ILE A 178 -6.01 10.57 -14.72
C ILE A 178 -6.63 9.19 -14.96
N ILE A 179 -6.58 8.69 -16.19
CA ILE A 179 -7.10 7.36 -16.55
C ILE A 179 -6.41 6.29 -15.70
N SER A 180 -5.09 6.30 -15.64
CA SER A 180 -4.33 5.32 -14.87
C SER A 180 -4.64 5.40 -13.36
N ALA A 181 -4.83 6.61 -12.82
CA ALA A 181 -5.24 6.79 -11.43
C ALA A 181 -6.61 6.18 -11.15
N ILE A 182 -7.60 6.43 -12.00
CA ILE A 182 -8.96 5.86 -11.87
C ILE A 182 -8.91 4.33 -11.91
N PHE A 183 -8.25 3.76 -12.93
CA PHE A 183 -8.15 2.31 -13.05
C PHE A 183 -7.40 1.69 -11.87
N THR A 184 -6.35 2.33 -11.38
CA THR A 184 -5.61 1.85 -10.21
C THR A 184 -6.44 1.94 -8.94
N THR A 185 -7.28 2.96 -8.79
CA THR A 185 -8.23 3.05 -7.67
C THR A 185 -9.24 1.91 -7.72
N ILE A 186 -9.79 1.58 -8.89
CA ILE A 186 -10.75 0.47 -9.06
C ILE A 186 -10.09 -0.89 -8.78
N VAL A 187 -8.88 -1.10 -9.31
CA VAL A 187 -8.15 -2.37 -9.17
C VAL A 187 -7.43 -2.49 -7.82
N HIS A 188 -7.23 -1.37 -7.12
CA HIS A 188 -6.47 -1.26 -5.87
C HIS A 188 -5.00 -1.73 -5.97
N SER A 189 -4.41 -1.80 -7.16
CA SER A 189 -3.02 -2.27 -7.38
C SER A 189 -2.31 -1.48 -8.49
N SER A 190 -1.28 -0.73 -8.11
CA SER A 190 -0.40 -0.04 -9.08
C SER A 190 0.45 -1.02 -9.87
N ALA A 191 0.91 -2.11 -9.24
CA ALA A 191 1.69 -3.16 -9.92
C ALA A 191 0.87 -3.83 -11.03
N ALA A 192 -0.45 -3.94 -10.87
CA ALA A 192 -1.34 -4.49 -11.91
C ALA A 192 -1.44 -3.56 -13.12
N ILE A 193 -1.66 -2.26 -12.88
CA ILE A 193 -1.74 -1.25 -13.96
C ILE A 193 -0.39 -1.08 -14.67
N ILE A 194 0.71 -1.11 -13.92
CA ILE A 194 2.06 -1.11 -14.52
C ILE A 194 2.33 -2.42 -15.26
N GLY A 195 1.82 -3.56 -14.79
CA GLY A 195 1.86 -4.84 -15.51
C GLY A 195 1.14 -4.80 -16.85
N LEU A 196 0.00 -4.10 -16.94
CA LEU A 196 -0.68 -3.84 -18.21
C LEU A 196 0.16 -2.93 -19.12
N ALA A 197 0.80 -1.89 -18.58
CA ALA A 197 1.72 -1.04 -19.33
C ALA A 197 2.92 -1.85 -19.88
N LEU A 198 3.46 -2.79 -19.08
CA LEU A 198 4.50 -3.72 -19.55
C LEU A 198 4.00 -4.61 -20.68
N ALA A 199 2.78 -5.14 -20.59
CA ALA A 199 2.19 -5.96 -21.67
C ALA A 199 2.03 -5.16 -22.98
N LEU A 200 1.60 -3.89 -22.90
CA LEU A 200 1.55 -2.98 -24.06
C LEU A 200 2.96 -2.71 -24.63
N ALA A 201 3.94 -2.46 -23.76
CA ALA A 201 5.31 -2.19 -24.16
C ALA A 201 6.01 -3.40 -24.81
N LEU A 202 5.73 -4.62 -24.34
CA LEU A 202 6.23 -5.86 -24.94
C LEU A 202 5.75 -6.03 -26.38
N GLN A 203 4.55 -5.54 -26.68
CA GLN A 203 4.04 -5.48 -28.05
C GLN A 203 4.53 -4.25 -28.82
N GLY A 204 5.29 -3.33 -28.22
CA GLY A 204 5.70 -2.09 -28.88
C GLY A 204 4.51 -1.14 -29.14
N LEU A 205 3.42 -1.30 -28.39
CA LEU A 205 2.23 -0.45 -28.50
C LEU A 205 2.39 0.88 -27.77
N ILE A 206 3.26 0.94 -26.76
CA ILE A 206 3.59 2.17 -26.03
C ILE A 206 5.11 2.28 -25.87
N ASN A 207 5.61 3.52 -25.85
CA ASN A 207 6.98 3.86 -25.49
C ASN A 207 7.03 4.38 -24.04
N ILE A 208 8.23 4.72 -23.56
CA ILE A 208 8.41 5.23 -22.19
C ILE A 208 7.71 6.58 -21.97
N GLU A 209 7.65 7.46 -22.97
CA GLU A 209 6.97 8.76 -22.87
C GLU A 209 5.46 8.58 -22.60
N ALA A 210 4.81 7.62 -23.28
CA ALA A 210 3.41 7.26 -23.02
C ALA A 210 3.25 6.53 -21.68
N ALA A 211 4.26 5.77 -21.23
CA ALA A 211 4.18 4.97 -20.01
C ALA A 211 4.37 5.79 -18.72
N ILE A 212 5.21 6.83 -18.72
CA ILE A 212 5.48 7.65 -17.52
C ILE A 212 4.20 8.24 -16.91
N PRO A 213 3.28 8.87 -17.68
CA PRO A 213 2.02 9.34 -17.12
C PRO A 213 1.17 8.23 -16.52
N LEU A 214 1.17 7.03 -17.13
CA LEU A 214 0.48 5.87 -16.57
C LEU A 214 1.11 5.44 -15.24
N ILE A 215 2.44 5.45 -15.11
CA ILE A 215 3.14 5.15 -13.85
C ILE A 215 2.77 6.17 -12.77
N PHE A 216 2.75 7.47 -13.10
CA PHE A 216 2.36 8.54 -12.17
C PHE A 216 0.91 8.38 -11.71
N GLY A 217 0.00 8.12 -12.65
CA GLY A 217 -1.40 7.85 -12.34
C GLY A 217 -1.56 6.65 -11.44
N ALA A 218 -0.83 5.55 -11.70
CA ALA A 218 -0.90 4.36 -10.87
C ALA A 218 -0.42 4.61 -9.43
N ASN A 219 0.61 5.44 -9.27
CA ASN A 219 1.11 5.85 -7.97
C ASN A 219 0.10 6.71 -7.19
N ILE A 220 -0.60 7.64 -7.88
CA ILE A 220 -1.67 8.43 -7.25
C ILE A 220 -2.87 7.55 -6.92
N GLY A 221 -3.30 6.67 -7.84
CA GLY A 221 -4.50 5.87 -7.67
C GLY A 221 -4.45 4.92 -6.47
N THR A 222 -3.26 4.44 -6.08
CA THR A 222 -3.08 3.65 -4.85
C THR A 222 -3.39 4.43 -3.57
N CYS A 223 -3.34 5.76 -3.58
CA CYS A 223 -3.64 6.58 -2.40
C CYS A 223 -5.11 6.45 -1.96
N ALA A 224 -6.03 6.17 -2.89
CA ALA A 224 -7.44 5.98 -2.59
C ALA A 224 -7.66 4.88 -1.54
N THR A 225 -6.85 3.82 -1.57
CA THR A 225 -6.94 2.70 -0.60
C THR A 225 -6.64 3.17 0.82
N ALA A 226 -5.61 4.00 1.00
CA ALA A 226 -5.22 4.55 2.28
C ALA A 226 -6.29 5.49 2.81
N ILE A 227 -6.83 6.35 1.95
CA ILE A 227 -7.94 7.26 2.28
C ILE A 227 -9.14 6.44 2.76
N ILE A 228 -9.60 5.46 1.97
CA ILE A 228 -10.73 4.59 2.31
C ILE A 228 -10.48 3.86 3.64
N SER A 229 -9.27 3.34 3.87
CA SER A 229 -8.91 2.67 5.12
C SER A 229 -8.88 3.59 6.34
N SER A 230 -8.73 4.90 6.14
CA SER A 230 -8.76 5.90 7.21
C SER A 230 -10.16 6.48 7.48
N ILE A 231 -11.16 6.12 6.67
CA ILE A 231 -12.55 6.54 6.94
C ILE A 231 -13.00 5.89 8.25
N GLY A 232 -13.56 6.69 9.15
CA GLY A 232 -14.03 6.23 10.46
C GLY A 232 -12.94 5.98 11.51
N SER A 233 -11.65 6.16 11.18
CA SER A 233 -10.58 6.08 12.18
C SER A 233 -10.27 7.44 12.82
N ASN A 234 -9.44 7.43 13.85
CA ASN A 234 -9.01 8.64 14.54
C ASN A 234 -8.07 9.52 13.69
N ILE A 235 -7.77 10.72 14.20
CA ILE A 235 -7.02 11.74 13.48
C ILE A 235 -5.61 11.28 13.08
N GLU A 236 -4.95 10.48 13.91
CA GLU A 236 -3.60 9.96 13.64
C GLU A 236 -3.58 9.00 12.45
N ALA A 237 -4.57 8.11 12.36
CA ALA A 237 -4.75 7.23 11.22
C ALA A 237 -5.04 8.01 9.91
N LYS A 238 -5.86 9.06 9.99
CA LYS A 238 -6.12 9.97 8.85
C LYS A 238 -4.87 10.71 8.41
N ARG A 239 -4.00 11.11 9.34
CA ARG A 239 -2.71 11.76 9.04
C ARG A 239 -1.77 10.84 8.26
N VAL A 240 -1.75 9.53 8.53
CA VAL A 240 -0.98 8.56 7.72
C VAL A 240 -1.48 8.50 6.28
N ALA A 241 -2.80 8.42 6.08
CA ALA A 241 -3.37 8.41 4.73
C ALA A 241 -3.10 9.71 3.97
N ALA A 242 -3.18 10.86 4.67
CA ALA A 242 -2.81 12.15 4.12
C ALA A 242 -1.32 12.24 3.77
N ALA A 243 -0.43 11.71 4.62
CA ALA A 243 1.01 11.66 4.36
C ALA A 243 1.32 10.91 3.05
N HIS A 244 0.80 9.69 2.92
CA HIS A 244 1.00 8.88 1.72
C HIS A 244 0.47 9.59 0.46
N THR A 245 -0.73 10.17 0.54
CA THR A 245 -1.32 10.92 -0.58
C THR A 245 -0.48 12.14 -0.95
N LEU A 246 -0.04 12.90 0.03
CA LEU A 246 0.77 14.10 -0.16
C LEU A 246 2.08 13.80 -0.87
N PHE A 247 2.82 12.76 -0.45
CA PHE A 247 4.10 12.41 -1.06
C PHE A 247 3.95 11.99 -2.53
N LYS A 248 2.91 11.22 -2.84
CA LYS A 248 2.61 10.78 -4.21
C LYS A 248 2.19 11.94 -5.11
N VAL A 249 1.28 12.79 -4.63
CA VAL A 249 0.80 13.95 -5.38
C VAL A 249 1.92 14.97 -5.60
N LEU A 250 2.69 15.32 -4.56
CA LEU A 250 3.82 16.23 -4.71
C LEU A 250 4.91 15.64 -5.62
N GLY A 251 5.23 14.36 -5.47
CA GLY A 251 6.18 13.68 -6.35
C GLY A 251 5.78 13.78 -7.83
N VAL A 252 4.50 13.53 -8.12
CA VAL A 252 3.96 13.71 -9.47
C VAL A 252 4.05 15.18 -9.91
N ILE A 253 3.60 16.14 -9.09
CA ILE A 253 3.66 17.57 -9.45
C ILE A 253 5.09 18.01 -9.77
N ILE A 254 6.08 17.51 -9.02
CA ILE A 254 7.50 17.81 -9.25
C ILE A 254 7.99 17.21 -10.56
N PHE A 255 7.67 15.95 -10.86
CA PHE A 255 8.20 15.24 -12.02
C PHE A 255 7.40 15.48 -13.32
N PHE A 256 6.13 15.84 -13.24
CA PHE A 256 5.23 15.97 -14.39
C PHE A 256 5.73 16.97 -15.45
N PRO A 257 6.26 18.16 -15.11
CA PRO A 257 6.84 19.06 -16.10
C PRO A 257 8.10 18.52 -16.79
N PHE A 258 8.76 17.53 -16.17
CA PHE A 258 10.01 16.95 -16.64
C PHE A 258 9.83 15.56 -17.25
N ILE A 259 8.63 15.18 -17.69
CA ILE A 259 8.37 13.86 -18.29
C ILE A 259 9.36 13.54 -19.41
N LYS A 260 9.61 14.48 -20.33
CA LYS A 260 10.50 14.24 -21.47
C LYS A 260 11.98 14.11 -21.06
N PRO A 261 12.58 15.05 -20.31
CA PRO A 261 13.94 14.86 -19.78
C PRO A 261 14.10 13.58 -18.94
N PHE A 262 13.07 13.22 -18.19
CA PHE A 262 13.07 11.99 -17.39
C PHE A 262 13.02 10.74 -18.29
N ALA A 263 12.21 10.76 -19.35
CA ALA A 263 12.18 9.71 -20.36
C ALA A 263 13.56 9.55 -21.03
N ASP A 264 14.16 10.65 -21.49
CA ASP A 264 15.48 10.66 -22.14
C ASP A 264 16.56 10.08 -21.21
N PHE A 265 16.53 10.44 -19.94
CA PHE A 265 17.44 9.88 -18.93
C PHE A 265 17.25 8.37 -18.76
N VAL A 266 16.01 7.88 -18.70
CA VAL A 266 15.72 6.45 -18.57
C VAL A 266 16.12 5.68 -19.84
N ILE A 267 15.90 6.25 -21.03
CA ILE A 267 16.32 5.68 -22.32
C ILE A 267 17.84 5.50 -22.34
N SER A 268 18.59 6.46 -21.81
CA SER A 268 20.07 6.36 -21.75
C SER A 268 20.61 5.18 -20.93
N MET A 269 19.78 4.56 -20.07
CA MET A 269 20.18 3.42 -19.25
C MET A 269 19.99 2.07 -19.95
N THR A 270 19.03 1.96 -20.87
CA THR A 270 18.66 0.70 -21.52
C THR A 270 17.75 0.95 -22.72
N ASP A 271 17.95 0.18 -23.78
CA ASP A 271 17.09 0.21 -24.98
C ASP A 271 15.79 -0.60 -24.83
N ASP A 272 15.66 -1.42 -23.78
CA ASP A 272 14.50 -2.28 -23.58
C ASP A 272 13.34 -1.54 -22.89
N VAL A 273 12.26 -1.24 -23.62
CA VAL A 273 11.13 -0.43 -23.11
C VAL A 273 10.49 -1.00 -21.81
N PRO A 274 10.22 -2.31 -21.68
CA PRO A 274 9.84 -2.92 -20.38
C PRO A 274 10.80 -2.57 -19.23
N ARG A 275 12.12 -2.60 -19.46
CA ARG A 275 13.13 -2.21 -18.46
C ARG A 275 13.11 -0.70 -18.21
N GLN A 276 12.88 0.11 -19.23
CA GLN A 276 12.68 1.56 -19.07
C GLN A 276 11.48 1.85 -18.14
N ILE A 277 10.34 1.18 -18.33
CA ILE A 277 9.16 1.32 -17.46
C ILE A 277 9.50 0.97 -16.00
N ALA A 278 10.18 -0.16 -15.77
CA ALA A 278 10.59 -0.56 -14.42
C ALA A 278 11.59 0.42 -13.79
N ASN A 279 12.56 0.90 -14.57
CA ASN A 279 13.57 1.87 -14.13
C ASN A 279 12.92 3.21 -13.81
N ALA A 280 12.03 3.73 -14.66
CA ALA A 280 11.28 4.95 -14.40
C ALA A 280 10.47 4.84 -13.11
N HIS A 281 9.78 3.72 -12.89
CA HIS A 281 9.03 3.51 -11.64
C HIS A 281 9.93 3.48 -10.39
N THR A 282 11.10 2.84 -10.50
CA THR A 282 12.09 2.73 -9.42
C THR A 282 12.72 4.09 -9.10
N LEU A 283 13.17 4.81 -10.13
CA LEU A 283 13.80 6.12 -10.01
C LEU A 283 12.83 7.15 -9.46
N PHE A 284 11.57 7.13 -9.92
CA PHE A 284 10.54 8.04 -9.41
C PHE A 284 10.30 7.85 -7.91
N ASN A 285 10.03 6.62 -7.44
CA ASN A 285 9.80 6.38 -6.01
C ASN A 285 11.07 6.56 -5.17
N GLY A 286 12.23 6.20 -5.73
CA GLY A 286 13.52 6.46 -5.09
C GLY A 286 13.80 7.95 -4.92
N ALA A 287 13.51 8.77 -5.92
CA ALA A 287 13.66 10.22 -5.86
C ALA A 287 12.72 10.85 -4.83
N ILE A 288 11.45 10.42 -4.79
CA ILE A 288 10.50 10.84 -3.74
C ILE A 288 11.05 10.50 -2.36
N ALA A 289 11.53 9.27 -2.15
CA ALA A 289 12.10 8.87 -0.87
C ALA A 289 13.33 9.71 -0.49
N VAL A 290 14.29 9.90 -1.41
CA VAL A 290 15.47 10.75 -1.18
C VAL A 290 15.08 12.19 -0.86
N PHE A 291 14.06 12.72 -1.54
CA PHE A 291 13.60 14.09 -1.34
C PHE A 291 12.89 14.27 0.01
N PHE A 292 11.97 13.39 0.39
CA PHE A 292 11.14 13.59 1.60
C PHE A 292 11.71 12.99 2.89
N LEU A 293 12.55 11.96 2.81
CA LEU A 293 13.11 11.28 4.00
C LEU A 293 13.94 12.22 4.92
N PRO A 294 14.74 13.18 4.42
CA PRO A 294 15.44 14.14 5.27
C PRO A 294 14.51 15.12 5.99
N PHE A 295 13.29 15.32 5.50
CA PHE A 295 12.35 16.32 6.01
C PHE A 295 11.14 15.70 6.73
N THR A 296 11.25 14.48 7.26
CA THR A 296 10.14 13.78 7.93
C THR A 296 9.48 14.60 9.04
N SER A 297 10.25 15.36 9.82
CA SER A 297 9.70 16.21 10.89
C SER A 297 8.90 17.39 10.32
N VAL A 298 9.43 18.09 9.32
CA VAL A 298 8.73 19.19 8.64
C VAL A 298 7.45 18.68 7.96
N MET A 299 7.52 17.50 7.34
CA MET A 299 6.35 16.89 6.71
C MET A 299 5.29 16.53 7.75
N THR A 300 5.69 16.06 8.93
CA THR A 300 4.76 15.83 10.06
C THR A 300 4.00 17.11 10.39
N ASP A 301 4.68 18.26 10.50
CA ASP A 301 4.04 19.54 10.80
C ASP A 301 3.11 20.04 9.68
N VAL A 302 3.48 19.78 8.42
CA VAL A 302 2.61 20.08 7.28
C VAL A 302 1.35 19.21 7.30
N ILE A 303 1.51 17.91 7.56
CA ILE A 303 0.39 16.96 7.62
C ILE A 303 -0.56 17.29 8.78
N THR A 304 -0.04 17.66 9.96
CA THR A 304 -0.86 18.05 11.12
C THR A 304 -1.63 19.35 10.86
N LYS A 305 -1.12 20.26 10.02
CA LYS A 305 -1.85 21.45 9.57
C LYS A 305 -2.91 21.14 8.50
N ILE A 306 -2.63 20.22 7.58
CA ILE A 306 -3.60 19.78 6.55
C ILE A 306 -4.75 19.01 7.20
N VAL A 307 -4.44 18.22 8.23
CA VAL A 307 -5.39 17.41 9.00
C VAL A 307 -5.36 17.86 10.47
N PRO A 308 -5.95 19.03 10.77
CA PRO A 308 -5.95 19.59 12.12
C PRO A 308 -6.88 18.82 13.03
N GLU A 309 -6.50 18.75 14.30
CA GLU A 309 -7.40 18.29 15.35
C GLU A 309 -8.48 19.37 15.57
N ARG A 310 -9.76 18.99 15.46
CA ARG A 310 -10.86 19.94 15.63
C ARG A 310 -11.23 20.00 17.13
N PRO A 311 -11.10 21.17 17.79
CA PRO A 311 -11.56 21.32 19.16
C PRO A 311 -13.07 21.13 19.21
N GLY A 312 -13.55 20.21 20.06
CA GLY A 312 -14.99 19.93 20.21
C GLY A 312 -15.51 18.71 19.43
N GLU A 313 -14.67 17.90 18.76
CA GLU A 313 -15.02 16.48 18.59
C GLU A 313 -14.95 15.83 19.99
N GLU A 314 -16.00 16.03 20.78
CA GLU A 314 -16.27 15.21 21.95
C GLU A 314 -16.11 13.76 21.51
N LYS A 315 -15.26 13.03 22.26
CA LYS A 315 -15.11 11.59 22.11
C LYS A 315 -16.52 11.01 22.23
N LYS A 316 -17.18 10.72 21.11
CA LYS A 316 -18.35 9.84 21.10
C LYS A 316 -17.98 8.64 21.98
N PHE A 317 -18.93 8.16 22.79
CA PHE A 317 -18.82 6.91 23.54
C PHE A 317 -18.46 5.76 22.59
N ALA A 318 -17.17 5.62 22.32
CA ALA A 318 -16.61 4.74 21.33
C ALA A 318 -15.15 4.41 21.72
N PRO A 319 -14.68 3.21 21.37
CA PRO A 319 -13.26 2.87 21.46
C PRO A 319 -12.41 3.85 20.66
N LYS A 320 -11.25 4.22 21.19
CA LYS A 320 -10.32 5.13 20.50
C LYS A 320 -9.36 4.37 19.57
N TYR A 321 -8.92 3.20 20.03
CA TYR A 321 -7.85 2.43 19.40
C TYR A 321 -8.35 1.16 18.72
N LEU A 322 -9.54 0.65 19.05
CA LEU A 322 -10.08 -0.57 18.45
C LEU A 322 -10.59 -0.32 17.02
N ASP A 323 -10.06 -1.09 16.06
CA ASP A 323 -10.50 -1.10 14.67
C ASP A 323 -10.78 -2.54 14.21
N LYS A 324 -12.06 -2.85 13.94
CA LYS A 324 -12.47 -4.20 13.52
C LYS A 324 -11.80 -4.65 12.20
N ARG A 325 -11.30 -3.73 11.38
CA ARG A 325 -10.63 -4.04 10.11
C ARG A 325 -9.26 -4.70 10.30
N VAL A 326 -8.64 -4.57 11.48
CA VAL A 326 -7.31 -5.14 11.75
C VAL A 326 -7.35 -6.49 12.46
N LEU A 327 -8.53 -7.08 12.67
CA LEU A 327 -8.69 -8.39 13.30
C LEU A 327 -7.94 -9.52 12.57
N SER A 328 -7.74 -9.36 11.25
CA SER A 328 -6.94 -10.28 10.44
C SER A 328 -5.43 -10.26 10.76
N SER A 329 -4.97 -9.26 11.53
CA SER A 329 -3.60 -9.15 12.02
C SER A 329 -3.56 -9.29 13.54
N PRO A 330 -3.23 -10.50 14.07
CA PRO A 330 -3.24 -10.77 15.51
C PRO A 330 -2.37 -9.82 16.33
N VAL A 331 -1.24 -9.36 15.77
CA VAL A 331 -0.33 -8.42 16.44
C VAL A 331 -0.97 -7.04 16.59
N LEU A 332 -1.66 -6.57 15.54
CA LEU A 332 -2.40 -5.31 15.55
C LEU A 332 -3.58 -5.39 16.52
N ALA A 333 -4.40 -6.44 16.41
CA ALA A 333 -5.58 -6.64 17.26
C ALA A 333 -5.21 -6.68 18.74
N PHE A 334 -4.18 -7.46 19.11
CA PHE A 334 -3.73 -7.53 20.50
C PHE A 334 -3.13 -6.20 21.00
N GLY A 335 -2.35 -5.52 20.15
CA GLY A 335 -1.79 -4.21 20.49
C GLY A 335 -2.88 -3.14 20.69
N GLN A 336 -3.93 -3.16 19.89
CA GLN A 336 -5.10 -2.30 20.04
C GLN A 336 -5.88 -2.59 21.32
N ALA A 337 -6.20 -3.87 21.57
CA ALA A 337 -6.88 -4.29 22.80
C ALA A 337 -6.09 -3.88 24.05
N LYS A 338 -4.76 -4.05 24.05
CA LYS A 338 -3.90 -3.60 25.15
C LYS A 338 -3.95 -2.08 25.36
N ARG A 339 -3.90 -1.29 24.28
CA ARG A 339 -3.96 0.19 24.38
C ARG A 339 -5.31 0.68 24.87
N GLU A 340 -6.38 0.03 24.45
CA GLU A 340 -7.73 0.35 24.93
C GLU A 340 -7.90 -0.04 26.41
N ALA A 341 -7.39 -1.21 26.83
CA ALA A 341 -7.40 -1.63 28.22
C ALA A 341 -6.60 -0.68 29.13
N LEU A 342 -5.45 -0.18 28.67
CA LEU A 342 -4.69 0.84 29.42
C LEU A 342 -5.48 2.15 29.54
N ARG A 343 -6.17 2.57 28.48
CA ARG A 343 -7.02 3.77 28.52
C ARG A 343 -8.19 3.61 29.48
N MET A 344 -8.82 2.43 29.49
CA MET A 344 -9.86 2.07 30.45
C MET A 344 -9.34 2.15 31.89
N ALA A 345 -8.11 1.68 32.14
CA ALA A 345 -7.46 1.82 33.44
C ALA A 345 -7.17 3.28 33.82
N ASP A 346 -6.74 4.13 32.88
CA ASP A 346 -6.54 5.56 33.11
C ASP A 346 -7.85 6.26 33.52
N ILE A 347 -8.96 5.95 32.84
CA ILE A 347 -10.30 6.50 33.16
C ILE A 347 -10.75 6.05 34.55
N ALA A 348 -10.62 4.76 34.87
CA ALA A 348 -10.96 4.24 36.20
C ALA A 348 -10.11 4.88 37.31
N HIS A 349 -8.83 5.15 37.04
CA HIS A 349 -7.96 5.84 37.97
C HIS A 349 -8.36 7.31 38.17
N GLU A 350 -8.76 8.02 37.10
CA GLU A 350 -9.33 9.37 37.20
C GLU A 350 -10.62 9.38 38.03
N MET A 351 -11.54 8.44 37.78
CA MET A 351 -12.78 8.28 38.57
C MET A 351 -12.48 8.06 40.06
N LEU A 352 -11.50 7.22 40.39
CA LEU A 352 -11.10 6.99 41.78
C LEU A 352 -10.56 8.28 42.42
N ARG A 353 -9.74 9.05 41.70
CA ARG A 353 -9.22 10.32 42.20
C ARG A 353 -10.33 11.36 42.41
N ASP A 354 -11.26 11.45 41.47
CA ASP A 354 -12.35 12.42 41.49
C ASP A 354 -13.39 12.06 42.58
N SER A 355 -13.64 10.77 42.81
CA SER A 355 -14.54 10.33 43.90
C SER A 355 -14.05 10.75 45.30
N ILE A 356 -12.73 10.76 45.54
CA ILE A 356 -12.14 11.28 46.79
C ILE A 356 -12.44 12.77 46.98
N ILE A 357 -12.54 13.55 45.89
CA ILE A 357 -12.88 14.97 45.94
C ILE A 357 -14.37 15.14 46.22
N VAL A 358 -15.22 14.35 45.56
CA VAL A 358 -16.67 14.31 45.80
C VAL A 358 -16.98 14.07 47.27
N PHE A 359 -16.35 13.06 47.91
CA PHE A 359 -16.53 12.79 49.34
C PHE A 359 -16.17 13.96 50.27
N LYS A 360 -15.33 14.91 49.81
CA LYS A 360 -14.91 16.07 50.61
C LYS A 360 -15.74 17.33 50.34
N LYS A 361 -16.24 17.49 49.12
CA LYS A 361 -16.82 18.75 48.63
C LYS A 361 -18.30 18.67 48.28
N ASP A 362 -18.85 17.45 48.14
CA ASP A 362 -20.24 17.20 47.76
C ASP A 362 -20.64 17.94 46.47
N ASP A 363 -19.78 17.82 45.44
CA ASP A 363 -19.94 18.51 44.16
C ASP A 363 -20.78 17.64 43.19
N PRO A 364 -22.02 18.02 42.88
CA PRO A 364 -22.94 17.20 42.07
C PRO A 364 -22.50 17.08 40.61
N ASP A 365 -21.84 18.09 40.04
CA ASP A 365 -21.35 18.02 38.65
C ASP A 365 -20.24 16.96 38.52
N MET A 366 -19.43 16.79 39.56
CA MET A 366 -18.40 15.74 39.61
C MET A 366 -19.02 14.34 39.81
N ILE A 367 -20.15 14.23 40.52
CA ILE A 367 -20.88 12.95 40.65
C ILE A 367 -21.38 12.51 39.26
N ASP A 368 -22.10 13.38 38.56
CA ASP A 368 -22.63 13.11 37.22
C ASP A 368 -21.49 12.78 36.24
N SER A 369 -20.36 13.48 36.33
CA SER A 369 -19.19 13.18 35.50
C SER A 369 -18.57 11.81 35.79
N ILE A 370 -18.59 11.33 37.03
CA ILE A 370 -18.07 10.00 37.39
C ILE A 370 -19.01 8.91 36.88
N GLU A 371 -20.33 9.07 37.07
CA GLU A 371 -21.34 8.13 36.56
C GLU A 371 -21.23 7.98 35.03
N ASN A 372 -21.15 9.09 34.30
CA ASN A 372 -20.97 9.06 32.85
C ASN A 372 -19.66 8.39 32.40
N ARG A 373 -18.60 8.43 33.22
CA ARG A 373 -17.33 7.75 32.94
C ARG A 373 -17.40 6.25 33.25
N ASP A 374 -18.24 5.83 34.20
CA ASP A 374 -18.49 4.42 34.51
C ASP A 374 -19.15 3.71 33.32
N ASP A 375 -20.20 4.31 32.76
CA ASP A 375 -20.83 3.85 31.50
C ASP A 375 -19.82 3.70 30.36
N TYR A 376 -18.79 4.56 30.36
CA TYR A 376 -17.73 4.48 29.38
C TYR A 376 -16.77 3.32 29.63
N VAL A 377 -16.41 3.06 30.88
CA VAL A 377 -15.61 1.88 31.27
C VAL A 377 -16.32 0.60 30.85
N ASP A 378 -17.62 0.49 31.10
CA ASP A 378 -18.44 -0.67 30.69
C ASP A 378 -18.50 -0.86 29.17
N LEU A 379 -18.68 0.23 28.42
CA LEU A 379 -18.63 0.19 26.97
C LEU A 379 -17.25 -0.28 26.47
N LEU A 380 -16.16 0.19 27.08
CA LEU A 380 -14.81 -0.22 26.69
C LEU A 380 -14.53 -1.69 27.03
N ASP A 381 -14.93 -2.17 28.21
CA ASP A 381 -14.79 -3.58 28.58
C ASP A 381 -15.52 -4.49 27.59
N ARG A 382 -16.74 -4.12 27.18
CA ARG A 382 -17.50 -4.86 26.17
C ARG A 382 -16.80 -4.88 24.82
N GLU A 383 -16.36 -3.74 24.31
CA GLU A 383 -15.74 -3.64 22.99
C GLU A 383 -14.34 -4.29 22.95
N ILE A 384 -13.61 -4.36 24.06
CA ILE A 384 -12.30 -5.06 24.14
C ILE A 384 -12.48 -6.59 24.06
N LYS A 385 -13.59 -7.12 24.58
CA LYS A 385 -13.89 -8.57 24.60
C LYS A 385 -14.42 -9.10 23.26
N LEU A 386 -15.03 -8.24 22.45
CA LEU A 386 -15.61 -8.55 21.13
C LEU A 386 -14.56 -8.52 20.02
#